data_AF-A0A420HF05-F1
#
_entry.id   AF-A0A420HF05-F1
#
_cell.length_a   1.000
_cell.length_b   1.000
_cell.length_c   1.000
_cell.angle_alpha   90.00
_cell.angle_beta   90.00
_cell.angle_gamma   90.00
#
_symmetry.space_group_name_H-M   'P 1'
#
loop_
_entity.id
_entity.type
_entity.pdbx_description
1 polymer ?
#
loop_
_entity_poly.entity_id
_entity_poly.type
_entity_poly.pdbx_seq_one_letter_code
_entity_poly.pdbx_strand_id
1 'polypeptide(L)'
;MHFSFQISTVNYPNRLLLHDSEPLSSLSPFYILSSHFEQEQTKEMPHSSLLSRKRDLFYFTHFAIALPIVFLVDLQAIYPPWMVPEMLQKVKNYYIETYHDRFFVNPTPFFRFFISIELLYQVPVMIWGLRALYYNSPKIPLVLLPLALVTFLTTLTCMVEYAFWPQFSGREKVNLTSLYAPYLLISVHMGIDMYLRLNKLINITNLQRKKAE
;
A
#
# COMPACT_ATOMS: atom_id res chain seq x y z
N MET A 1 11.17 -26.06 -25.72
CA MET A 1 10.43 -24.79 -25.71
C MET A 1 10.92 -23.98 -24.52
N HIS A 2 11.89 -23.09 -24.76
CA HIS A 2 12.49 -22.21 -23.77
C HIS A 2 11.88 -20.81 -23.95
N PHE A 3 11.21 -20.28 -22.92
CA PHE A 3 10.84 -18.87 -22.86
C PHE A 3 11.81 -18.15 -21.93
N SER A 4 12.64 -17.28 -22.51
CA SER A 4 13.51 -16.35 -21.77
C SER A 4 12.73 -15.07 -21.50
N PHE A 5 12.52 -14.72 -20.23
CA PHE A 5 12.01 -13.42 -19.83
C PHE A 5 13.17 -12.42 -19.77
N GLN A 6 13.17 -11.44 -20.69
CA GLN A 6 14.13 -10.34 -20.67
C GLN A 6 13.46 -9.11 -20.06
N ILE A 7 13.89 -8.73 -18.86
CA ILE A 7 13.44 -7.52 -18.16
C ILE A 7 14.15 -6.33 -18.82
N SER A 8 13.41 -5.53 -19.59
CA SER A 8 13.91 -4.24 -20.05
C SER A 8 13.93 -3.25 -18.89
N THR A 9 15.12 -2.98 -18.36
CA THR A 9 15.38 -1.82 -17.51
C THR A 9 15.21 -0.55 -18.33
N VAL A 10 14.19 0.26 -18.02
CA VAL A 10 14.07 1.62 -18.56
C VAL A 10 15.16 2.46 -17.90
N ASN A 11 16.24 2.65 -18.64
CA ASN A 11 17.34 3.53 -18.31
C ASN A 11 16.88 4.96 -18.62
N TYR A 12 16.79 5.84 -17.61
CA TYR A 12 16.56 7.27 -17.82
C TYR A 12 17.91 7.91 -18.16
N PRO A 13 18.17 8.36 -19.40
CA PRO A 13 19.37 9.11 -19.67
C PRO A 13 19.18 10.54 -19.18
N ASN A 14 20.17 11.03 -18.42
CA ASN A 14 20.34 12.43 -18.12
C ASN A 14 20.28 13.27 -19.40
N ARG A 15 19.39 14.26 -19.39
CA ARG A 15 19.31 15.36 -20.34
C ARG A 15 20.60 16.18 -20.30
N LEU A 16 21.20 16.47 -21.46
CA LEU A 16 21.78 17.78 -21.82
C LEU A 16 22.13 17.81 -23.33
N LEU A 17 21.45 18.73 -24.04
CA LEU A 17 21.84 19.49 -25.23
C LEU A 17 22.17 18.72 -26.53
N LEU A 18 21.33 18.91 -27.56
CA LEU A 18 21.65 19.77 -28.71
C LEU A 18 20.45 19.86 -29.67
N HIS A 19 20.02 21.10 -29.89
CA HIS A 19 19.49 21.70 -31.12
C HIS A 19 19.09 20.76 -32.26
N ASP A 20 17.79 20.69 -32.55
CA ASP A 20 17.23 20.98 -33.89
C ASP A 20 15.72 21.21 -33.76
N SER A 21 15.30 22.42 -34.10
CA SER A 21 13.93 22.91 -33.99
C SER A 21 13.10 22.45 -35.19
N GLU A 22 12.32 21.38 -35.04
CA GLU A 22 11.16 21.16 -35.91
C GLU A 22 10.10 22.24 -35.64
N PRO A 23 9.51 22.85 -36.68
CA PRO A 23 8.48 23.86 -36.50
C PRO A 23 7.22 23.23 -35.90
N LEU A 24 6.62 23.89 -34.90
CA LEU A 24 5.43 23.43 -34.14
C LEU A 24 4.24 22.99 -35.01
N SER A 25 4.22 23.39 -36.29
CA SER A 25 3.23 23.04 -37.30
C SER A 25 3.33 21.61 -37.84
N SER A 26 4.43 20.86 -37.60
CA SER A 26 4.60 19.46 -38.04
C SER A 26 4.15 18.44 -37.01
N LEU A 27 3.96 18.84 -35.75
CA LEU A 27 3.62 17.94 -34.65
C LEU A 27 2.13 17.61 -34.66
N SER A 28 1.80 16.34 -34.43
CA SER A 28 0.40 15.92 -34.36
C SER A 28 -0.30 16.61 -33.16
N PRO A 29 -1.61 16.91 -33.25
CA PRO A 29 -2.36 17.49 -32.14
C PRO A 29 -2.24 16.67 -30.84
N PHE A 30 -2.05 15.35 -30.96
CA PHE A 30 -1.82 14.46 -29.84
C PHE A 30 -0.47 14.68 -29.15
N TYR A 31 0.60 14.91 -29.91
CA TYR A 31 1.91 15.26 -29.34
C TYR A 31 1.89 16.62 -28.66
N ILE A 32 1.20 17.60 -29.25
CA ILE A 32 1.06 18.94 -28.66
C ILE A 32 0.28 18.85 -27.34
N LEU A 33 -0.85 18.11 -27.32
CA LEU A 33 -1.65 17.89 -26.11
C LEU A 33 -0.87 17.12 -25.04
N SER A 34 -0.16 16.06 -25.42
CA SER A 34 0.70 15.28 -24.52
C SER A 34 1.82 16.14 -23.94
N SER A 35 2.47 16.96 -24.76
CA SER A 35 3.54 17.85 -24.32
C SER A 35 3.03 18.97 -23.41
N HIS A 36 1.82 19.50 -23.66
CA HIS A 36 1.17 20.45 -22.75
C HIS A 36 0.76 19.79 -21.43
N PHE A 37 0.27 18.55 -21.46
CA PHE A 37 -0.08 17.78 -20.26
C PHE A 37 1.16 17.43 -19.44
N GLU A 38 2.27 17.09 -20.09
CA GLU A 38 3.58 16.86 -19.45
C GLU A 38 4.20 18.16 -18.93
N GLN A 39 4.06 19.28 -19.65
CA GLN A 39 4.51 20.60 -19.19
C GLN A 39 3.69 21.14 -18.02
N GLU A 40 2.38 20.91 -17.98
CA GLU A 40 1.56 21.19 -16.80
C GLU A 40 1.94 20.30 -15.61
N GLN A 41 2.35 19.05 -15.86
CA GLN A 41 2.89 18.18 -14.81
C GLN A 41 4.28 18.58 -14.31
N THR A 42 5.10 19.26 -15.13
CA THR A 42 6.45 19.73 -14.73
C THR A 42 6.47 21.12 -14.09
N LYS A 43 5.33 21.82 -14.04
CA LYS A 43 5.22 23.01 -13.22
C LYS A 43 5.23 22.57 -11.76
N GLU A 44 6.41 22.61 -11.14
CA GLU A 44 6.60 22.31 -9.71
C GLU A 44 5.69 23.22 -8.88
N MET A 45 4.48 22.73 -8.58
CA MET A 45 3.68 23.29 -7.53
C MET A 45 4.44 23.01 -6.22
N PRO A 46 4.61 24.01 -5.33
CA PRO A 46 5.34 23.81 -4.09
C PRO A 46 4.74 22.60 -3.36
N HIS A 47 5.51 21.51 -3.30
CA HIS A 47 5.07 20.31 -2.63
C HIS A 47 4.89 20.65 -1.16
N SER A 48 3.64 20.67 -0.69
CA SER A 48 3.37 20.81 0.74
C SER A 48 4.13 19.71 1.48
N SER A 49 5.02 20.12 2.39
CA SER A 49 5.85 19.20 3.17
C SER A 49 4.97 18.13 3.81
N LEU A 50 5.44 16.88 3.85
CA LEU A 50 4.72 15.77 4.47
C LEU A 50 4.32 16.08 5.92
N LEU A 51 5.17 16.82 6.65
CA LEU A 51 4.92 17.23 8.03
C LEU A 51 3.69 18.13 8.19
N SER A 52 3.32 18.88 7.15
CA SER A 52 2.11 19.71 7.13
C SER A 52 0.84 18.89 6.88
N ARG A 53 0.96 17.75 6.20
CA ARG A 53 -0.14 16.85 5.82
C ARG A 53 -0.31 15.76 6.88
N LYS A 54 -0.86 16.11 8.05
CA LYS A 54 -0.97 15.22 9.24
C LYS A 54 -1.50 13.81 8.94
N ARG A 55 -2.52 13.68 8.10
CA ARG A 55 -3.12 12.38 7.72
C ARG A 55 -2.17 11.56 6.84
N ASP A 56 -1.47 12.21 5.91
CA ASP A 56 -0.51 11.54 5.04
C ASP A 56 0.73 11.12 5.82
N LEU A 57 1.19 11.96 6.77
CA LEU A 57 2.25 11.61 7.71
C LEU A 57 1.88 10.40 8.57
N PHE A 58 0.62 10.33 9.03
CA PHE A 58 0.11 9.20 9.78
C PHE A 58 0.19 7.89 8.97
N TYR A 59 -0.32 7.87 7.73
CA TYR A 59 -0.21 6.67 6.88
C TYR A 59 1.22 6.33 6.50
N PHE A 60 2.05 7.35 6.24
CA PHE A 60 3.46 7.15 5.92
C PHE A 60 4.18 6.47 7.09
N THR A 61 3.97 6.96 8.31
CA THR A 61 4.55 6.40 9.53
C THR A 61 4.06 4.97 9.76
N HIS A 62 2.76 4.74 9.57
CA HIS A 62 2.18 3.40 9.67
C HIS A 62 2.85 2.43 8.68
N PHE A 63 2.97 2.78 7.39
CA PHE A 63 3.64 1.91 6.40
C PHE A 63 5.12 1.71 6.71
N ALA A 64 5.82 2.73 7.18
CA ALA A 64 7.23 2.64 7.53
C ALA A 64 7.49 1.65 8.69
N ILE A 65 6.55 1.53 9.62
CA ILE A 65 6.61 0.58 10.74
C ILE A 65 6.06 -0.79 10.34
N ALA A 66 4.93 -0.84 9.64
CA ALA A 66 4.26 -2.08 9.27
C ALA A 66 5.11 -2.92 8.31
N LEU A 67 5.79 -2.28 7.35
CA LEU A 67 6.50 -3.00 6.31
C LEU A 67 7.64 -3.90 6.86
N PRO A 68 8.53 -3.43 7.76
CA PRO A 68 9.45 -4.32 8.46
C PRO A 68 8.76 -5.42 9.25
N ILE A 69 7.64 -5.13 9.94
CA ILE A 69 6.91 -6.11 10.76
C ILE A 69 6.38 -7.25 9.89
N VAL A 70 5.82 -6.95 8.71
CA VAL A 70 5.34 -7.98 7.77
C VAL A 70 6.45 -8.98 7.44
N PHE A 71 7.64 -8.49 7.07
CA PHE A 71 8.76 -9.37 6.74
C PHE A 71 9.32 -10.14 7.94
N LEU A 72 9.26 -9.54 9.13
CA LEU A 72 9.84 -10.12 10.34
C LEU A 72 8.88 -11.06 11.07
N VAL A 73 7.57 -10.89 10.95
CA VAL A 73 6.56 -11.63 11.73
C VAL A 73 5.60 -12.34 10.79
N ASP A 74 4.84 -11.60 9.98
CA ASP A 74 3.71 -12.14 9.22
C ASP A 74 4.12 -13.19 8.19
N LEU A 75 5.17 -12.89 7.40
CA LEU A 75 5.65 -13.79 6.36
C LEU A 75 6.27 -15.09 6.92
N GLN A 76 6.59 -15.16 8.22
CA GLN A 76 7.04 -16.42 8.84
C GLN A 76 5.96 -17.53 8.80
N ALA A 77 4.71 -17.19 8.52
CA ALA A 77 3.64 -18.17 8.29
C ALA A 77 3.81 -18.93 6.96
N ILE A 78 4.56 -18.38 6.00
CA ILE A 78 4.75 -18.97 4.66
C ILE A 78 6.23 -19.16 4.27
N TYR A 79 7.17 -18.62 5.04
CA TYR A 79 8.59 -18.83 4.79
C TYR A 79 8.97 -20.31 4.85
N PRO A 80 9.79 -20.80 3.90
CA PRO A 80 10.37 -22.12 4.03
C PRO A 80 11.40 -22.12 5.20
N PRO A 81 11.62 -23.26 5.85
CA PRO A 81 12.44 -23.33 7.07
C PRO A 81 13.85 -22.74 6.94
N TRP A 82 14.47 -22.85 5.76
CA TRP A 82 15.82 -22.35 5.50
C TRP A 82 15.91 -20.82 5.40
N MET A 83 14.78 -20.11 5.28
CA MET A 83 14.72 -18.64 5.24
C MET A 83 14.50 -18.00 6.61
N VAL A 84 14.34 -18.78 7.67
CA VAL A 84 13.99 -18.26 9.01
C VAL A 84 15.20 -18.39 9.95
N PRO A 85 16.02 -17.35 10.11
CA PRO A 85 17.10 -17.33 11.09
C PRO A 85 16.57 -17.60 12.51
N GLU A 86 17.44 -18.10 13.38
CA GLU A 86 17.10 -18.40 14.77
C GLU A 86 16.50 -17.19 15.51
N MET A 87 16.97 -15.98 15.21
CA MET A 87 16.41 -14.75 15.78
C MET A 87 14.92 -14.57 15.44
N LEU A 88 14.51 -14.80 14.19
CA LEU A 88 13.11 -14.69 13.77
C LEU A 88 12.25 -15.76 14.44
N GLN A 89 12.79 -16.97 14.60
CA GLN A 89 12.11 -18.05 15.32
C GLN A 89 11.86 -17.67 16.78
N LYS A 90 12.84 -17.06 17.46
CA LYS A 90 12.67 -16.58 18.84
C LYS A 90 11.57 -15.52 18.95
N VAL A 91 11.50 -14.59 18.00
CA VAL A 91 10.43 -13.58 17.94
C VAL A 91 9.06 -14.24 17.75
N LYS A 92 8.95 -15.22 16.83
CA LYS A 92 7.72 -15.97 16.59
C LYS A 92 7.29 -16.78 17.81
N ASN A 93 8.23 -17.46 18.47
CA ASN A 93 7.93 -18.25 19.67
C ASN A 93 7.45 -17.34 20.81
N TYR A 94 8.14 -16.22 21.05
CA TYR A 94 7.69 -15.21 22.01
C TYR A 94 6.26 -14.71 21.68
N TYR A 95 5.98 -14.43 20.41
CA TYR A 95 4.64 -14.01 19.97
C TYR A 95 3.58 -15.09 20.25
N ILE A 96 3.85 -16.34 19.89
CA ILE A 96 2.94 -17.47 20.13
C ILE A 96 2.69 -17.68 21.61
N GLU A 97 3.74 -17.64 22.44
CA GLU A 97 3.65 -17.81 23.89
C GLU A 97 2.91 -16.65 24.57
N THR A 98 3.01 -15.43 24.01
CA THR A 98 2.35 -14.24 24.59
C THR A 98 0.88 -14.14 24.20
N TYR A 99 0.55 -14.43 22.94
CA TYR A 99 -0.77 -14.15 22.36
C TYR A 99 -1.60 -15.40 22.04
N HIS A 100 -1.00 -16.59 22.10
CA HIS A 100 -1.63 -17.87 21.76
C HIS A 100 -2.33 -17.86 20.39
N ASP A 101 -1.80 -17.07 19.47
CA ASP A 101 -2.38 -16.88 18.16
C ASP A 101 -2.23 -18.14 17.30
N ARG A 102 -3.34 -18.86 17.13
CA ARG A 102 -3.36 -20.14 16.43
C ARG A 102 -3.01 -20.00 14.94
N PHE A 103 -3.15 -18.80 14.36
CA PHE A 103 -2.75 -18.56 12.97
C PHE A 103 -1.26 -18.77 12.74
N PHE A 104 -0.43 -18.50 13.74
CA PHE A 104 1.02 -18.67 13.66
C PHE A 104 1.52 -20.02 14.20
N VAL A 105 0.67 -20.77 14.90
CA VAL A 105 0.93 -22.14 15.34
C VAL A 105 0.62 -23.13 14.22
N ASN A 106 -0.63 -23.15 13.74
CA ASN A 106 -1.10 -24.04 12.67
C ASN A 106 -1.86 -23.21 11.62
N PRO A 107 -1.14 -22.56 10.69
CA PRO A 107 -1.74 -21.61 9.75
C PRO A 107 -2.77 -22.30 8.85
N THR A 108 -4.03 -21.85 8.92
CA THR A 108 -5.11 -22.34 8.06
C THR A 108 -4.85 -21.96 6.60
N PRO A 109 -5.44 -22.69 5.61
CA PRO A 109 -5.24 -22.37 4.20
C PRO A 109 -5.64 -20.94 3.83
N PHE A 110 -6.74 -20.42 4.38
CA PHE A 110 -7.17 -19.04 4.10
C PHE A 110 -6.22 -18.01 4.71
N PHE A 111 -5.64 -18.28 5.89
CA PHE A 111 -4.69 -17.36 6.51
C PHE A 111 -3.41 -17.29 5.69
N ARG A 112 -2.88 -18.43 5.23
CA ARG A 112 -1.74 -18.46 4.28
C ARG A 112 -2.05 -17.70 2.99
N PHE A 113 -3.28 -17.76 2.51
CA PHE A 113 -3.72 -16.97 1.37
C PHE A 113 -3.73 -15.47 1.67
N PHE A 114 -4.17 -15.04 2.85
CA PHE A 114 -4.09 -13.64 3.27
C PHE A 114 -2.65 -13.14 3.39
N ILE A 115 -1.74 -13.92 3.96
CA ILE A 115 -0.30 -13.60 4.00
C ILE A 115 0.28 -13.54 2.57
N SER A 116 -0.22 -14.36 1.65
CA SER A 116 0.17 -14.29 0.24
C SER A 116 -0.33 -13.00 -0.43
N ILE A 117 -1.56 -12.55 -0.15
CA ILE A 117 -2.07 -11.25 -0.58
C ILE A 117 -1.23 -10.11 0.02
N GLU A 118 -0.86 -10.24 1.29
CA GLU A 118 0.00 -9.27 1.95
C GLU A 118 1.34 -9.11 1.23
N LEU A 119 2.01 -10.23 0.94
CA LEU A 119 3.28 -10.22 0.20
C LEU A 119 3.14 -9.71 -1.24
N LEU A 120 2.13 -10.17 -1.98
CA LEU A 120 2.02 -9.94 -3.43
C LEU A 120 1.33 -8.62 -3.79
N TYR A 121 0.52 -8.07 -2.90
CA TYR A 121 -0.26 -6.86 -3.15
C TYR A 121 -0.01 -5.79 -2.09
N GLN A 122 -0.23 -6.07 -0.80
CA GLN A 122 -0.16 -5.03 0.23
C GLN A 122 1.26 -4.46 0.36
N VAL A 123 2.30 -5.29 0.40
CA VAL A 123 3.70 -4.88 0.49
C VAL A 123 4.12 -3.99 -0.69
N PRO A 124 3.96 -4.40 -1.97
CA PRO A 124 4.28 -3.52 -3.10
C PRO A 124 3.54 -2.18 -3.05
N VAL A 125 2.27 -2.19 -2.65
CA VAL A 125 1.46 -0.98 -2.52
C VAL A 125 1.95 -0.10 -1.37
N MET A 126 2.36 -0.67 -0.22
CA MET A 126 2.95 0.09 0.88
C MET A 126 4.28 0.75 0.49
N ILE A 127 5.16 0.04 -0.24
CA ILE A 127 6.42 0.60 -0.76
C ILE A 127 6.12 1.78 -1.70
N TRP A 128 5.21 1.59 -2.64
CA TRP A 128 4.76 2.66 -3.51
C TRP A 128 4.13 3.82 -2.72
N GLY A 129 3.34 3.49 -1.69
CA GLY A 129 2.63 4.40 -0.82
C GLY A 129 3.58 5.32 -0.06
N LEU A 130 4.69 4.82 0.47
CA LEU A 130 5.73 5.63 1.12
C LEU A 130 6.24 6.74 0.18
N ARG A 131 6.61 6.37 -1.05
CA ARG A 131 7.03 7.34 -2.07
C ARG A 131 5.89 8.30 -2.44
N ALA A 132 4.70 7.77 -2.71
CA ALA A 132 3.55 8.55 -3.15
C ALA A 132 3.12 9.60 -2.11
N LEU A 133 3.08 9.21 -0.83
CA LEU A 133 2.76 10.09 0.29
C LEU A 133 3.83 11.17 0.45
N TYR A 134 5.10 10.80 0.38
CA TYR A 134 6.22 11.75 0.45
C TYR A 134 6.10 12.84 -0.62
N TYR A 135 5.89 12.46 -1.89
CA TYR A 135 5.77 13.39 -3.02
C TYR A 135 4.36 13.96 -3.25
N ASN A 136 3.39 13.66 -2.39
CA ASN A 136 1.99 14.11 -2.55
C ASN A 136 1.35 13.72 -3.89
N SER A 137 1.49 12.46 -4.31
CA SER A 137 0.95 12.00 -5.58
C SER A 137 -0.58 12.13 -5.63
N PRO A 138 -1.17 12.62 -6.75
CA PRO A 138 -2.64 12.68 -6.89
C PRO A 138 -3.29 11.29 -6.97
N LYS A 139 -2.51 10.22 -7.20
CA LYS A 139 -2.99 8.84 -7.29
C LYS A 139 -3.20 8.17 -5.93
N ILE A 140 -2.82 8.82 -4.82
CA ILE A 140 -2.95 8.31 -3.45
C ILE A 140 -4.37 7.73 -3.19
N PRO A 141 -5.47 8.47 -3.43
CA PRO A 141 -6.83 7.95 -3.14
C PRO A 141 -7.21 6.73 -3.95
N LEU A 142 -6.72 6.63 -5.18
CA LEU A 142 -7.04 5.52 -6.08
C LEU A 142 -6.39 4.21 -5.63
N VAL A 143 -5.16 4.27 -5.13
CA VAL A 143 -4.36 3.09 -4.81
C VAL A 143 -4.54 2.67 -3.35
N LEU A 144 -4.64 3.62 -2.42
CA LEU A 144 -4.77 3.30 -1.00
C LEU A 144 -6.20 2.90 -0.60
N LEU A 145 -7.22 3.22 -1.41
CA LEU A 145 -8.58 2.77 -1.12
C LEU A 145 -8.73 1.23 -1.21
N PRO A 146 -8.29 0.56 -2.29
CA PRO A 146 -8.32 -0.91 -2.33
C PRO A 146 -7.37 -1.55 -1.33
N LEU A 147 -6.23 -0.93 -1.01
CA LEU A 147 -5.35 -1.36 0.09
C LEU A 147 -6.13 -1.38 1.42
N ALA A 148 -6.75 -0.25 1.78
CA ALA A 148 -7.52 -0.13 3.00
C ALA A 148 -8.64 -1.18 3.08
N LEU A 149 -9.34 -1.42 1.98
CA LEU A 149 -10.40 -2.42 1.93
C LEU A 149 -9.87 -3.85 2.14
N VAL A 150 -8.78 -4.24 1.47
CA VAL A 150 -8.24 -5.60 1.62
C VAL A 150 -7.67 -5.81 3.01
N THR A 151 -6.96 -4.83 3.59
CA THR A 151 -6.46 -4.90 4.96
C THR A 151 -7.62 -5.00 5.95
N PHE A 152 -8.69 -4.23 5.76
CA PHE A 152 -9.89 -4.31 6.59
C PHE A 152 -10.53 -5.69 6.55
N LEU A 153 -10.78 -6.24 5.36
CA LEU A 153 -11.46 -7.53 5.20
C LEU A 153 -10.63 -8.68 5.76
N THR A 154 -9.34 -8.75 5.43
CA THR A 154 -8.44 -9.80 5.93
C THR A 154 -8.31 -9.76 7.45
N THR A 155 -8.14 -8.57 8.03
CA THR A 155 -8.08 -8.36 9.48
C THR A 155 -9.41 -8.73 10.15
N LEU A 156 -10.54 -8.24 9.62
CA LEU A 156 -11.86 -8.52 10.16
C LEU A 156 -12.16 -10.03 10.13
N THR A 157 -11.83 -10.72 9.03
CA THR A 157 -12.00 -12.17 8.93
C THR A 157 -11.19 -12.89 10.02
N CYS A 158 -9.95 -12.49 10.27
CA CYS A 158 -9.15 -13.07 11.36
C CYS A 158 -9.79 -12.80 12.73
N MET A 159 -10.29 -11.58 12.95
CA MET A 159 -10.97 -11.20 14.19
C MET A 159 -12.25 -12.00 14.43
N VAL A 160 -13.05 -12.20 13.39
CA VAL A 160 -14.25 -13.03 13.45
C VAL A 160 -13.87 -14.48 13.76
N GLU A 161 -12.87 -15.03 13.06
CA GLU A 161 -12.42 -16.41 13.26
C GLU A 161 -12.00 -16.68 14.71
N TYR A 162 -11.08 -15.88 15.28
CA TYR A 162 -10.63 -16.12 16.66
C TYR A 162 -11.71 -15.82 17.71
N ALA A 163 -12.71 -14.98 17.38
CA ALA A 163 -13.84 -14.76 18.27
C ALA A 163 -14.64 -16.05 18.51
N PHE A 164 -14.60 -17.00 17.58
CA PHE A 164 -15.25 -18.31 17.66
C PHE A 164 -14.31 -19.47 18.04
N TRP A 165 -13.02 -19.22 18.32
CA TRP A 165 -12.14 -20.30 18.74
C TRP A 165 -12.59 -20.97 20.05
N PRO A 166 -12.78 -22.29 20.06
CA PRO A 166 -13.16 -23.02 21.27
C PRO A 166 -11.99 -22.98 22.25
N GLN A 167 -12.30 -22.89 23.54
CA GLN A 167 -11.32 -22.89 24.65
C GLN A 167 -10.39 -21.66 24.70
N PHE A 168 -10.63 -20.63 23.88
CA PHE A 168 -9.92 -19.34 23.97
C PHE A 168 -10.65 -18.44 24.96
N SER A 169 -10.00 -18.09 26.08
CA SER A 169 -10.61 -17.30 27.14
C SER A 169 -10.95 -15.88 26.68
N GLY A 170 -11.91 -15.23 27.36
CA GLY A 170 -12.25 -13.84 27.06
C GLY A 170 -11.05 -12.89 27.18
N ARG A 171 -10.14 -13.15 28.12
CA ARG A 171 -8.91 -12.36 28.30
C ARG A 171 -7.94 -12.54 27.14
N GLU A 172 -7.74 -13.77 26.68
CA GLU A 172 -6.89 -14.03 25.51
C GLU A 172 -7.46 -13.37 24.25
N LYS A 173 -8.78 -13.39 24.06
CA LYS A 173 -9.45 -12.67 22.97
C LYS A 173 -9.21 -11.17 23.04
N VAL A 174 -9.28 -10.56 24.23
CA VAL A 174 -8.99 -9.13 24.41
C VAL A 174 -7.51 -8.83 24.11
N ASN A 175 -6.59 -9.65 24.60
CA ASN A 175 -5.16 -9.51 24.32
C ASN A 175 -4.87 -9.60 22.82
N LEU A 176 -5.42 -10.60 22.13
CA LEU A 176 -5.26 -10.74 20.68
C LEU A 176 -5.93 -9.59 19.92
N THR A 177 -7.10 -9.15 20.38
CA THR A 177 -7.78 -7.98 19.81
C THR A 177 -6.96 -6.70 19.94
N SER A 178 -6.18 -6.54 21.02
CA SER A 178 -5.29 -5.38 21.16
C SER A 178 -4.20 -5.31 20.08
N LEU A 179 -3.85 -6.45 19.47
CA LEU A 179 -2.93 -6.51 18.33
C LEU A 179 -3.65 -6.20 17.01
N TYR A 180 -4.82 -6.81 16.77
CA TYR A 180 -5.52 -6.71 15.47
C TYR A 180 -6.32 -5.41 15.31
N ALA A 181 -6.92 -4.90 16.39
CA ALA A 181 -7.81 -3.74 16.33
C ALA A 181 -7.13 -2.46 15.79
N PRO A 182 -5.87 -2.13 16.12
CA PRO A 182 -5.17 -1.00 15.50
C PRO A 182 -5.16 -1.06 13.96
N TYR A 183 -4.85 -2.22 13.37
CA TYR A 183 -4.83 -2.40 11.91
C TYR A 183 -6.23 -2.26 11.30
N LEU A 184 -7.25 -2.80 11.98
CA LEU A 184 -8.65 -2.63 11.58
C LEU A 184 -9.07 -1.15 11.61
N LEU A 185 -8.76 -0.42 12.68
CA LEU A 185 -9.13 0.98 12.82
C LEU A 185 -8.39 1.88 11.81
N ILE A 186 -7.11 1.62 11.57
CA ILE A 186 -6.30 2.33 10.58
C ILE A 186 -6.86 2.11 9.18
N SER A 187 -7.19 0.86 8.83
CA SER A 187 -7.75 0.53 7.52
C SER A 187 -9.13 1.17 7.29
N VAL A 188 -10.02 1.19 8.30
CA VAL A 188 -11.30 1.91 8.21
C VAL A 188 -11.08 3.41 8.03
N HIS A 189 -10.21 4.02 8.84
CA HIS A 189 -9.92 5.46 8.74
C HIS A 189 -9.35 5.82 7.36
N MET A 190 -8.40 5.03 6.87
CA MET A 190 -7.78 5.19 5.57
C MET A 190 -8.79 5.01 4.44
N GLY A 191 -9.66 4.00 4.51
CA GLY A 191 -10.69 3.75 3.52
C GLY A 191 -11.66 4.93 3.39
N ILE A 192 -12.18 5.43 4.51
CA ILE A 192 -13.05 6.61 4.54
C ILE A 192 -12.32 7.83 3.97
N ASP A 193 -11.06 8.07 4.36
CA ASP A 193 -10.26 9.17 3.83
C ASP A 193 -10.12 9.12 2.32
N MET A 194 -9.64 7.98 1.80
CA MET A 194 -9.37 7.83 0.37
C MET A 194 -10.67 7.93 -0.44
N TYR A 195 -11.78 7.39 0.06
CA TYR A 195 -13.09 7.56 -0.55
C TYR A 195 -13.49 9.05 -0.65
N LEU A 196 -13.38 9.80 0.46
CA LEU A 196 -13.74 11.22 0.47
C LEU A 196 -12.85 12.06 -0.46
N ARG A 197 -11.54 11.79 -0.49
CA ARG A 197 -10.62 12.46 -1.41
C ARG A 197 -10.95 12.15 -2.87
N LEU A 198 -11.21 10.88 -3.19
CA LEU A 198 -11.56 10.46 -4.54
C LEU A 198 -12.88 11.09 -5.01
N ASN A 199 -13.91 11.08 -4.15
CA ASN A 199 -15.19 11.71 -4.45
C ASN A 199 -15.04 13.23 -4.71
N LYS A 200 -14.21 13.91 -3.91
CA LYS A 200 -13.91 15.34 -4.12
C LYS A 200 -13.27 15.59 -5.49
N LEU A 201 -12.31 14.76 -5.91
CA LEU A 201 -11.65 14.87 -7.22
C LEU A 201 -12.62 14.67 -8.38
N ILE A 202 -13.50 13.66 -8.29
CA ILE A 202 -14.52 13.39 -9.31
C ILE A 202 -15.49 14.58 -9.42
N ASN A 203 -15.96 15.12 -8.30
CA ASN A 203 -16.88 16.25 -8.29
C ASN A 203 -16.27 17.52 -8.90
N ILE A 204 -15.01 17.83 -8.59
CA ILE A 204 -14.29 18.97 -9.19
C ILE A 204 -14.18 18.78 -10.72
N THR A 205 -13.80 17.58 -11.15
CA THR A 205 -13.66 17.25 -12.59
C THR A 205 -14.99 17.41 -13.33
N ASN A 206 -16.09 16.93 -12.74
CA ASN A 206 -17.44 17.07 -13.31
C ASN A 206 -17.89 18.53 -13.42
N LEU A 207 -17.57 19.37 -12.43
CA LEU A 207 -17.88 20.80 -12.46
C LEU A 207 -17.08 21.53 -13.53
N GLN A 208 -15.82 21.17 -13.74
CA GLN A 208 -14.99 21.72 -14.80
C GLN A 208 -15.53 21.34 -16.18
N ARG A 209 -15.92 20.08 -16.38
CA ARG A 209 -16.55 19.62 -17.62
C ARG A 209 -17.82 20.41 -17.96
N LYS A 210 -18.71 20.58 -16.99
CA LYS A 210 -19.96 21.36 -17.16
C LYS A 210 -19.74 22.85 -17.49
N LYS A 211 -18.57 23.42 -17.18
CA LYS A 211 -18.24 24.80 -17.53
C LYS A 211 -17.64 24.95 -18.92
N ALA A 212 -17.18 23.84 -19.51
CA ALA A 212 -16.57 23.80 -20.83
C ALA A 212 -17.58 23.45 -21.94
N GLU A 213 -18.73 22.88 -21.56
CA GLU A 213 -19.93 22.68 -22.38
C GLU A 213 -20.77 23.97 -22.45
#